data_AF-A0A535TVP0-F1
#
_entry.id   AF-A0A535TVP0-F1
#
_cell.length_a   1.000
_cell.length_b   1.000
_cell.length_c   1.000
_cell.angle_alpha   90.00
_cell.angle_beta   90.00
_cell.angle_gamma   90.00
#
_symmetry.space_group_name_H-M   'P 1'
#
loop_
_entity.id
_entity.type
_entity.pdbx_description
1 polymer ?
#
loop_
_entity_poly.entity_id
_entity_poly.type
_entity_poly.pdbx_seq_one_letter_code
_entity_poly.pdbx_strand_id
1 'polypeptide(L)'
;EHIRELIEFAKQEAGIQERPVQMVPPVGTGTKPPVILVADNDPAVKERIEPFLRHAGYEVVIAASAQEALRKAVQLQPLAVLIDTQLPPNGGSGLVYDLRRESKTKDIPIVLTSKVNKESLAFDIGQADFLTKPIDRQQLLQMMVKFDLLADGKRGKKTPSSVLIVDDDPQNIRLVKAMLKPFNIEVMVADGGKAGVEMALKKKPDLIILDLMMPDVDGFEVVSKLKEDAAASQIPILIYTAKNITSEDRERLQGNIQSIIQKGDFGKDRFLEMINNLQTSQAA
;
A
#
# COMPACT_ATOMS: atom_id res chain seq x y z
N GLU A 1 -36.53 -8.50 -5.87
CA GLU A 1 -36.76 -8.47 -7.33
C GLU A 1 -36.72 -7.06 -7.92
N HIS A 2 -37.41 -6.07 -7.35
CA HIS A 2 -37.43 -4.67 -7.82
C HIS A 2 -36.04 -4.00 -8.06
N ILE A 3 -35.01 -4.31 -7.26
CA ILE A 3 -33.66 -3.74 -7.46
C ILE A 3 -32.98 -4.31 -8.71
N ARG A 4 -33.25 -5.58 -9.07
CA ARG A 4 -32.70 -6.17 -10.29
C ARG A 4 -33.32 -5.57 -11.53
N GLU A 5 -34.62 -5.29 -11.51
CA GLU A 5 -35.33 -4.66 -12.62
C GLU A 5 -34.88 -3.21 -12.85
N LEU A 6 -34.61 -2.45 -11.77
CA LEU A 6 -34.03 -1.10 -11.85
C LEU A 6 -32.61 -1.10 -12.44
N ILE A 7 -31.80 -2.11 -12.13
CA ILE A 7 -30.44 -2.26 -12.68
C ILE A 7 -30.50 -2.60 -14.17
N GLU A 8 -31.40 -3.51 -14.59
CA GLU A 8 -31.55 -3.88 -16.00
C GLU A 8 -32.11 -2.74 -16.85
N PHE A 9 -33.03 -1.93 -16.30
CA PHE A 9 -33.54 -0.73 -16.95
C PHE A 9 -32.43 0.31 -17.18
N ALA A 10 -31.58 0.56 -16.17
CA ALA A 10 -30.44 1.48 -16.29
C ALA A 10 -29.38 1.00 -17.31
N LYS A 11 -29.20 -0.31 -17.47
CA LYS A 11 -28.29 -0.89 -18.47
C LYS A 11 -28.77 -0.70 -19.90
N GLN A 12 -30.09 -0.78 -20.14
CA GLN A 12 -30.67 -0.62 -21.48
C GLN A 12 -30.66 0.83 -21.96
N GLU A 13 -30.93 1.81 -21.08
CA GLU A 13 -30.90 3.24 -21.48
C GLU A 13 -29.47 3.77 -21.71
N ALA A 14 -28.47 3.25 -20.99
CA ALA A 14 -27.11 3.78 -21.04
C ALA A 14 -26.23 3.18 -22.17
N GLY A 15 -26.73 2.18 -22.92
CA GLY A 15 -25.97 1.56 -24.02
C GLY A 15 -24.63 0.94 -23.59
N ILE A 16 -24.48 0.59 -22.30
CA ILE A 16 -23.23 0.08 -21.73
C ILE A 16 -23.09 -1.40 -22.09
N GLN A 17 -22.29 -1.70 -23.11
CA GLN A 17 -21.79 -3.05 -23.31
C GLN A 17 -20.71 -3.34 -22.26
N GLU A 18 -20.92 -4.35 -21.42
CA GLU A 18 -19.87 -4.90 -20.56
C GLU A 18 -18.74 -5.45 -21.45
N ARG A 19 -17.68 -4.66 -21.63
CA ARG A 19 -16.41 -5.20 -22.07
C ARG A 19 -15.68 -5.72 -20.84
N PRO A 20 -15.24 -6.99 -20.82
CA PRO A 20 -14.35 -7.46 -19.76
C PRO A 20 -13.12 -6.56 -19.76
N VAL A 21 -12.86 -5.91 -18.63
CA VAL A 21 -11.64 -5.12 -18.41
C VAL A 21 -10.48 -6.10 -18.47
N GLN A 22 -9.79 -6.16 -19.60
CA GLN A 22 -8.51 -6.83 -19.71
C GLN A 22 -7.51 -6.03 -18.88
N MET A 23 -7.24 -6.51 -17.68
CA MET A 23 -6.13 -6.05 -16.87
C MET A 23 -4.83 -6.39 -17.61
N VAL A 24 -4.18 -5.39 -18.18
CA VAL A 24 -2.82 -5.53 -18.69
C VAL A 24 -1.91 -5.57 -17.44
N PRO A 25 -1.25 -6.70 -17.14
CA PRO A 25 -0.30 -6.74 -16.04
C PRO A 25 0.85 -5.76 -16.33
N PRO A 26 1.44 -5.14 -15.30
CA PRO A 26 2.58 -4.24 -15.48
C PRO A 26 3.70 -4.99 -16.22
N VAL A 27 4.18 -4.39 -17.31
CA VAL A 27 5.25 -4.93 -18.14
C VAL A 27 6.58 -4.82 -17.38
N GLY A 28 7.01 -5.96 -16.83
CA GLY A 28 8.40 -6.48 -16.81
C GLY A 28 9.42 -5.93 -15.80
N THR A 29 9.95 -6.82 -14.93
CA THR A 29 11.39 -6.97 -14.65
C THR A 29 11.70 -8.43 -14.26
N GLY A 30 12.82 -8.99 -14.73
CA GLY A 30 13.19 -10.41 -14.55
C GLY A 30 13.66 -10.82 -13.14
N THR A 31 13.06 -10.28 -12.08
CA THR A 31 13.35 -10.64 -10.69
C THR A 31 12.30 -11.59 -10.15
N LYS A 32 12.72 -12.64 -9.42
CA LYS A 32 11.79 -13.55 -8.74
C LYS A 32 10.88 -12.76 -7.77
N PRO A 33 9.59 -13.11 -7.66
CA PRO A 33 8.67 -12.45 -6.74
C PRO A 33 9.14 -12.57 -5.28
N PRO A 34 8.92 -11.56 -4.43
CA PRO A 34 9.28 -11.64 -3.02
C PRO A 34 8.52 -12.78 -2.32
N VAL A 35 9.23 -13.50 -1.45
CA VAL A 35 8.67 -14.66 -0.75
C VAL A 35 8.04 -14.23 0.57
N ILE A 36 6.80 -14.65 0.81
CA ILE A 36 6.14 -14.57 2.11
C ILE A 36 6.11 -15.99 2.69
N LEU A 37 6.73 -16.17 3.86
CA LEU A 37 6.73 -17.46 4.55
C LEU A 37 5.58 -17.49 5.55
N VAL A 38 4.71 -18.50 5.46
CA VAL A 38 3.60 -18.71 6.39
C VAL A 38 3.86 -19.99 7.20
N ALA A 39 4.06 -19.84 8.50
CA ALA A 39 4.26 -20.90 9.46
C ALA A 39 2.93 -21.22 10.16
N ASP A 40 2.18 -22.15 9.57
CA ASP A 40 0.85 -22.56 10.03
C ASP A 40 0.63 -24.04 9.66
N ASN A 41 0.10 -24.83 10.60
CA ASN A 41 -0.18 -26.25 10.39
C ASN A 41 -1.61 -26.53 9.88
N ASP A 42 -2.44 -25.50 9.72
CA ASP A 42 -3.76 -25.61 9.11
C ASP A 42 -3.64 -25.61 7.56
N PRO A 43 -3.94 -26.73 6.88
CA PRO A 43 -3.84 -26.82 5.43
C PRO A 43 -4.74 -25.82 4.69
N ALA A 44 -5.84 -25.36 5.29
CA ALA A 44 -6.76 -24.40 4.69
C ALA A 44 -6.18 -22.97 4.64
N VAL A 45 -5.09 -22.68 5.34
CA VAL A 45 -4.43 -21.36 5.29
C VAL A 45 -3.86 -21.09 3.91
N LYS A 46 -3.28 -22.11 3.27
CA LYS A 46 -2.76 -22.02 1.91
C LYS A 46 -3.86 -21.56 0.95
N GLU A 47 -4.99 -22.25 0.94
CA GLU A 47 -6.12 -21.95 0.05
C GLU A 47 -6.74 -20.57 0.29
N ARG A 48 -6.72 -20.11 1.54
CA ARG A 48 -7.26 -18.78 1.90
C ARG A 48 -6.32 -17.63 1.57
N ILE A 49 -5.00 -17.83 1.74
CA ILE A 49 -4.00 -16.77 1.70
C ILE A 49 -3.27 -16.67 0.36
N GLU A 50 -2.91 -17.81 -0.21
CA GLU A 50 -2.10 -17.88 -1.42
C GLU A 50 -2.74 -17.18 -2.62
N PRO A 51 -4.05 -17.34 -2.93
CA PRO A 51 -4.62 -16.71 -4.11
C PRO A 51 -4.44 -15.20 -4.09
N PHE A 52 -4.80 -14.50 -3.01
CA PHE A 52 -4.75 -13.04 -3.02
C PHE A 52 -3.32 -12.49 -2.95
N LEU A 53 -2.40 -13.14 -2.22
CA LEU A 53 -1.00 -12.69 -2.19
C LEU A 53 -0.30 -12.93 -3.53
N ARG A 54 -0.61 -14.02 -4.24
CA ARG A 54 -0.13 -14.25 -5.61
C ARG A 54 -0.64 -13.21 -6.60
N HIS A 55 -1.92 -12.85 -6.53
CA HIS A 55 -2.48 -11.77 -7.36
C HIS A 55 -1.80 -10.42 -7.07
N ALA A 56 -1.32 -10.21 -5.84
CA ALA A 56 -0.54 -9.03 -5.45
C ALA A 56 0.96 -9.11 -5.79
N GLY A 57 1.43 -10.16 -6.47
CA GLY A 57 2.81 -10.28 -6.94
C GLY A 57 3.77 -10.99 -5.98
N TYR A 58 3.27 -11.60 -4.91
CA TYR A 58 4.10 -12.33 -3.94
C TYR A 58 4.11 -13.85 -4.19
N GLU A 59 5.21 -14.50 -3.84
CA GLU A 59 5.27 -15.96 -3.73
C GLU A 59 4.96 -16.37 -2.29
N VAL A 60 4.04 -17.32 -2.09
CA VAL A 60 3.70 -17.82 -0.75
C VAL A 60 4.30 -19.19 -0.54
N VAL A 61 5.09 -19.33 0.52
CA VAL A 61 5.67 -20.61 0.94
C VAL A 61 5.12 -20.98 2.31
N ILE A 62 4.60 -22.20 2.45
CA ILE A 62 4.05 -22.70 3.72
C ILE A 62 5.08 -23.54 4.46
N ALA A 63 5.13 -23.43 5.79
CA ALA A 63 5.84 -24.32 6.69
C ALA A 63 4.88 -24.84 7.77
N ALA A 64 4.77 -26.16 7.93
CA ALA A 64 3.81 -26.78 8.84
C ALA A 64 4.35 -26.95 10.28
N SER A 65 5.60 -26.55 10.53
CA SER A 65 6.25 -26.63 11.85
C SER A 65 7.28 -25.51 12.04
N ALA A 66 7.59 -25.20 13.29
CA ALA A 66 8.61 -24.20 13.63
C ALA A 66 10.00 -24.54 13.03
N GLN A 67 10.41 -25.81 13.10
CA GLN A 67 11.70 -26.25 12.57
C GLN A 67 11.78 -26.08 11.05
N GLU A 68 10.69 -26.39 10.34
CA GLU A 68 10.60 -26.17 8.91
C GLU A 68 10.61 -24.68 8.54
N ALA A 69 9.89 -23.86 9.30
CA ALA A 69 9.83 -22.42 9.10
C ALA A 69 11.20 -21.77 9.27
N LEU A 70 11.94 -22.09 10.33
CA LEU A 70 13.29 -21.57 10.55
C LEU A 70 14.23 -21.94 9.40
N ARG A 71 14.23 -23.22 8.98
CA ARG A 71 15.05 -23.69 7.85
C ARG A 71 14.73 -22.94 6.55
N LYS A 72 13.44 -22.79 6.24
CA LYS A 72 12.97 -22.06 5.06
C LYS A 72 13.30 -20.57 5.15
N ALA A 73 13.18 -19.94 6.32
CA ALA A 73 13.53 -18.54 6.51
C ALA A 73 15.02 -18.28 6.25
N VAL A 74 15.90 -19.17 6.75
CA VAL A 74 17.35 -19.10 6.51
C VAL A 74 17.69 -19.27 5.03
N GLN A 75 17.01 -20.19 4.32
CA GLN A 75 17.29 -20.50 2.92
C GLN A 75 16.71 -19.45 1.96
N LEU A 76 15.47 -19.03 2.19
CA LEU A 76 14.70 -18.22 1.24
C LEU A 76 14.85 -16.72 1.51
N GLN A 77 15.23 -16.33 2.73
CA GLN A 77 15.29 -14.92 3.16
C GLN A 77 13.99 -14.18 2.79
N PRO A 78 12.85 -14.67 3.31
CA PRO A 78 11.55 -14.13 2.93
C PRO A 78 11.41 -12.67 3.34
N LEU A 79 10.53 -11.98 2.62
CA LEU A 79 10.13 -10.61 2.91
C LEU A 79 9.51 -10.46 4.31
N ALA A 80 8.72 -11.44 4.72
CA ALA A 80 8.12 -11.51 6.04
C ALA A 80 7.79 -12.96 6.42
N VAL A 81 7.67 -13.21 7.73
CA VAL A 81 7.18 -14.49 8.27
C VAL A 81 5.86 -14.27 9.01
N LEU A 82 4.79 -14.88 8.52
CA LEU A 82 3.53 -15.01 9.26
C LEU A 82 3.60 -16.27 10.13
N ILE A 83 3.31 -16.16 11.41
CA ILE A 83 3.43 -17.27 12.37
C ILE A 83 2.11 -17.48 13.09
N ASP A 84 1.53 -18.67 13.03
CA ASP A 84 0.44 -19.06 13.94
C ASP A 84 0.98 -19.17 15.37
N THR A 85 0.34 -18.48 16.32
CA THR A 85 0.67 -18.60 17.74
C THR A 85 0.49 -20.03 18.27
N GLN A 86 -0.37 -20.85 17.63
CA GLN A 86 -0.63 -22.24 17.99
C GLN A 86 0.25 -23.27 17.23
N LEU A 87 1.25 -22.82 16.46
CA LEU A 87 2.11 -23.70 15.66
C LEU A 87 2.84 -24.76 16.52
N PRO A 88 2.67 -26.07 16.28
CA PRO A 88 3.34 -27.10 17.08
C PRO A 88 4.85 -27.23 16.76
N PRO A 89 5.65 -27.85 17.65
CA PRO A 89 5.30 -28.29 19.01
C PRO A 89 5.44 -27.19 20.10
N ASN A 90 6.20 -26.13 19.85
CA ASN A 90 6.59 -25.13 20.86
C ASN A 90 5.84 -23.78 20.74
N GLY A 91 4.75 -23.74 19.96
CA GLY A 91 4.00 -22.51 19.69
C GLY A 91 4.74 -21.53 18.78
N GLY A 92 4.06 -20.43 18.44
CA GLY A 92 4.68 -19.33 17.69
C GLY A 92 5.80 -18.61 18.46
N SER A 93 5.77 -18.62 19.79
CA SER A 93 6.78 -17.98 20.65
C SER A 93 8.18 -18.57 20.48
N GLY A 94 8.29 -19.89 20.46
CA GLY A 94 9.56 -20.58 20.24
C GLY A 94 10.17 -20.23 18.88
N LEU A 95 9.35 -20.20 17.84
CA LEU A 95 9.80 -19.82 16.50
C LEU A 95 10.28 -18.36 16.45
N VAL A 96 9.57 -17.42 17.08
CA VAL A 96 10.02 -16.02 17.17
C VAL A 96 11.38 -15.93 17.86
N TYR A 97 11.55 -16.64 18.98
CA TYR A 97 12.81 -16.67 19.71
C TYR A 97 13.97 -17.17 18.84
N ASP A 98 13.77 -18.28 18.12
CA ASP A 98 14.79 -18.87 17.25
C ASP A 98 15.14 -17.94 16.07
N LEU A 99 14.13 -17.37 15.41
CA LEU A 99 14.33 -16.44 14.29
C LEU A 99 15.13 -15.19 14.71
N ARG A 100 14.88 -14.65 15.91
CA ARG A 100 15.58 -13.47 16.42
C ARG A 100 17.03 -13.73 16.83
N ARG A 101 17.39 -14.96 17.17
CA ARG A 101 18.76 -15.35 17.53
C ARG A 101 19.61 -15.76 16.33
N GLU A 102 18.98 -16.14 15.23
CA GLU A 102 19.66 -16.49 13.99
C GLU A 102 20.06 -15.25 13.20
N SER A 103 21.37 -15.14 12.93
CA SER A 103 22.01 -14.03 12.23
C SER A 103 21.37 -13.66 10.89
N LYS A 104 20.90 -14.66 10.14
CA LYS A 104 20.29 -14.49 8.82
C LYS A 104 18.79 -14.14 8.87
N THR A 105 18.15 -14.27 10.02
CA THR A 105 16.68 -14.10 10.11
C THR A 105 16.26 -13.08 11.14
N LYS A 106 17.18 -12.61 11.99
CA LYS A 106 16.88 -11.70 13.11
C LYS A 106 16.20 -10.40 12.70
N ASP A 107 16.46 -9.94 11.47
CA ASP A 107 15.94 -8.68 10.92
C ASP A 107 14.69 -8.86 10.06
N ILE A 108 14.27 -10.10 9.79
CA ILE A 108 13.08 -10.38 8.98
C ILE A 108 11.84 -9.91 9.76
N PRO A 109 10.92 -9.16 9.13
CA PRO A 109 9.63 -8.82 9.71
C PRO A 109 8.82 -10.05 10.11
N ILE A 110 8.27 -10.01 11.33
CA ILE A 110 7.46 -11.11 11.89
C ILE A 110 6.04 -10.59 12.15
N VAL A 111 5.06 -11.36 11.68
CA VAL A 111 3.63 -11.14 11.94
C VAL A 111 3.06 -12.35 12.67
N LEU A 112 2.55 -12.14 13.87
CA LEU A 112 1.84 -13.19 14.59
C LEU A 112 0.37 -13.23 14.16
N THR A 113 -0.14 -14.43 13.90
CA THR A 113 -1.55 -14.68 13.62
C THR A 113 -2.15 -15.47 14.77
N SER A 114 -3.28 -15.01 15.32
CA SER A 114 -3.83 -15.58 16.56
C SER A 114 -5.35 -15.49 16.60
N LYS A 115 -6.00 -16.38 17.36
CA LYS A 115 -7.45 -16.30 17.64
C LYS A 115 -7.79 -15.26 18.71
N VAL A 116 -6.82 -14.88 19.53
CA VAL A 116 -6.97 -13.89 20.60
C VAL A 116 -6.26 -12.59 20.23
N ASN A 117 -6.59 -11.49 20.88
CA ASN A 117 -5.91 -10.21 20.66
C ASN A 117 -4.51 -10.18 21.31
N LYS A 118 -3.69 -9.22 20.90
CA LYS A 118 -2.30 -9.04 21.37
C LYS A 118 -2.22 -8.89 22.89
N GLU A 119 -3.15 -8.17 23.49
CA GLU A 119 -3.21 -7.90 24.95
C GLU A 119 -3.43 -9.17 25.77
N SER A 120 -3.95 -10.23 25.15
CA SER A 120 -4.21 -11.52 25.79
C SER A 120 -3.06 -12.51 25.63
N LEU A 121 -1.97 -12.14 24.95
CA LEU A 121 -0.79 -13.00 24.85
C LEU A 121 0.04 -12.96 26.13
N ALA A 122 0.37 -14.13 26.66
CA ALA A 122 1.06 -14.29 27.94
C ALA A 122 2.58 -14.09 27.89
N PHE A 123 3.13 -13.62 26.76
CA PHE A 123 4.57 -13.48 26.56
C PHE A 123 4.92 -12.24 25.73
N ASP A 124 6.08 -11.66 26.00
CA ASP A 124 6.59 -10.52 25.23
C ASP A 124 6.97 -10.99 23.81
N ILE A 125 6.29 -10.41 22.83
CA ILE A 125 6.48 -10.69 21.41
C ILE A 125 7.43 -9.68 20.73
N GLY A 126 8.01 -8.76 21.51
CA GLY A 126 8.88 -7.70 21.02
C GLY A 126 8.20 -6.83 19.96
N GLN A 127 8.96 -6.45 18.93
CA GLN A 127 8.48 -5.63 17.80
C GLN A 127 7.67 -6.41 16.74
N ALA A 128 7.14 -7.60 17.05
CA ALA A 128 6.29 -8.32 16.09
C ALA A 128 4.96 -7.59 15.86
N ASP A 129 4.57 -7.48 14.60
CA ASP A 129 3.22 -7.04 14.21
C ASP A 129 2.21 -8.18 14.43
N PHE A 130 0.92 -7.87 14.44
CA PHE A 130 -0.13 -8.81 14.87
C PHE A 130 -1.38 -8.77 13.98
N LEU A 131 -1.95 -9.95 13.69
CA LEU A 131 -3.22 -10.15 12.99
C LEU A 131 -4.12 -11.12 13.75
N THR A 132 -5.36 -10.71 14.01
CA THR A 132 -6.38 -11.61 14.59
C THR A 132 -7.01 -12.46 13.49
N LYS A 133 -7.26 -13.74 13.75
CA LYS A 133 -7.99 -14.66 12.88
C LYS A 133 -9.51 -14.44 13.08
N PRO A 134 -10.34 -14.37 12.02
CA PRO A 134 -9.99 -14.55 10.61
C PRO A 134 -9.17 -13.38 10.07
N ILE A 135 -8.12 -13.69 9.30
CA ILE A 135 -7.20 -12.68 8.78
C ILE A 135 -7.93 -11.79 7.78
N ASP A 136 -7.98 -10.50 8.07
CA ASP A 136 -8.43 -9.48 7.14
C ASP A 136 -7.42 -9.38 5.97
N ARG A 137 -7.88 -9.69 4.77
CA ARG A 137 -7.03 -9.73 3.56
C ARG A 137 -6.39 -8.39 3.27
N GLN A 138 -7.12 -7.31 3.53
CA GLN A 138 -6.69 -5.98 3.22
C GLN A 138 -5.63 -5.51 4.22
N GLN A 139 -5.83 -5.78 5.50
CA GLN A 139 -4.84 -5.53 6.54
C GLN A 139 -3.55 -6.31 6.27
N LEU A 140 -3.66 -7.59 5.89
CA LEU A 140 -2.50 -8.40 5.53
C LEU A 140 -1.77 -7.83 4.31
N LEU A 141 -2.49 -7.46 3.24
CA LEU A 141 -1.88 -6.85 2.06
C LEU A 141 -1.14 -5.54 2.41
N GLN A 142 -1.75 -4.68 3.25
CA GLN A 142 -1.11 -3.44 3.72
C GLN A 142 0.21 -3.70 4.45
N MET A 143 0.27 -4.75 5.27
CA MET A 143 1.49 -5.13 5.97
C MET A 143 2.55 -5.68 5.02
N MET A 144 2.18 -6.51 4.04
CA MET A 144 3.13 -7.04 3.07
C MET A 144 3.75 -5.93 2.23
N VAL A 145 2.92 -4.98 1.78
CA VAL A 145 3.39 -3.77 1.11
C VAL A 145 4.35 -3.01 2.03
N LYS A 146 3.97 -2.70 3.28
CA LYS A 146 4.86 -2.06 4.27
C LYS A 146 6.22 -2.76 4.36
N PHE A 147 6.27 -4.09 4.44
CA PHE A 147 7.52 -4.83 4.55
C PHE A 147 8.34 -4.81 3.26
N ASP A 148 7.70 -4.93 2.11
CA ASP A 148 8.33 -4.82 0.78
C ASP A 148 9.05 -3.47 0.63
N LEU A 149 8.40 -2.41 1.09
CA LEU A 149 8.99 -1.06 1.12
C LEU A 149 10.23 -0.99 2.03
N LEU A 150 10.27 -1.73 3.14
CA LEU A 150 11.33 -1.68 4.16
C LEU A 150 12.52 -2.61 3.86
N ALA A 151 12.30 -3.77 3.24
CA ALA A 151 13.31 -4.82 3.08
C ALA A 151 14.42 -4.48 2.08
N ASP A 152 14.10 -3.67 1.07
CA ASP A 152 15.08 -3.22 0.11
C ASP A 152 15.88 -2.06 0.71
N GLY A 153 17.03 -2.28 1.35
CA GLY A 153 17.90 -1.19 1.84
C GLY A 153 18.30 -0.11 0.79
N LYS A 154 17.97 -0.32 -0.49
CA LYS A 154 17.99 0.68 -1.59
C LYS A 154 16.61 1.25 -1.98
N ARG A 155 15.48 0.60 -1.64
CA ARG A 155 14.08 1.09 -1.75
C ARG A 155 13.48 1.58 -0.42
N GLY A 156 14.14 1.39 0.72
CA GLY A 156 13.78 1.90 2.06
C GLY A 156 13.87 3.42 2.21
N LYS A 157 14.12 4.14 1.11
CA LYS A 157 13.92 5.59 0.99
C LYS A 157 12.55 5.98 0.41
N LYS A 158 11.68 5.03 0.05
CA LYS A 158 10.55 5.28 -0.88
C LYS A 158 9.14 5.21 -0.28
N THR A 159 8.99 4.96 1.01
CA THR A 159 7.72 5.29 1.70
C THR A 159 7.82 6.74 2.15
N PRO A 160 6.96 7.65 1.68
CA PRO A 160 7.01 9.03 2.16
C PRO A 160 6.80 9.01 3.67
N SER A 161 7.76 9.56 4.42
CA SER A 161 7.62 9.75 5.87
C SER A 161 6.62 10.85 6.16
N SER A 162 6.46 11.77 5.21
CA SER A 162 5.53 12.89 5.25
C SER A 162 4.77 13.07 3.94
N VAL A 163 3.44 13.20 4.02
CA VAL A 163 2.53 13.46 2.89
C VAL A 163 1.79 14.77 3.13
N LEU A 164 1.76 15.64 2.13
CA LEU A 164 0.91 16.83 2.09
C LEU A 164 -0.31 16.57 1.22
N ILE A 165 -1.51 16.69 1.80
CA ILE A 165 -2.78 16.67 1.06
C ILE A 165 -3.17 18.13 0.76
N VAL A 166 -3.45 18.43 -0.51
CA VAL A 166 -3.93 19.74 -0.97
C VAL A 166 -5.27 19.52 -1.69
N ASP A 167 -6.37 19.78 -0.99
CA ASP A 167 -7.75 19.58 -1.47
C ASP A 167 -8.65 20.51 -0.63
N ASP A 168 -9.57 21.25 -1.25
CA ASP A 168 -10.49 22.16 -0.54
C ASP A 168 -11.70 21.44 0.05
N ASP A 169 -11.96 20.18 -0.36
CA ASP A 169 -13.06 19.38 0.16
C ASP A 169 -12.64 18.60 1.42
N PRO A 170 -13.19 18.93 2.59
CA PRO A 170 -12.85 18.27 3.85
C PRO A 170 -13.27 16.79 3.90
N GLN A 171 -14.19 16.33 3.05
CA GLN A 171 -14.53 14.91 2.93
C GLN A 171 -13.39 14.12 2.28
N ASN A 172 -12.83 14.64 1.18
CA ASN A 172 -11.72 14.02 0.47
C ASN A 172 -10.48 13.94 1.36
N ILE A 173 -10.16 15.03 2.08
CA ILE A 173 -9.09 15.04 3.08
C ILE A 173 -9.28 13.92 4.10
N ARG A 174 -10.50 13.80 4.68
CA ARG A 174 -10.78 12.74 5.68
C ARG A 174 -10.60 11.34 5.13
N LEU A 175 -11.06 11.09 3.91
CA LEU A 175 -10.92 9.81 3.23
C LEU A 175 -9.44 9.44 3.04
N VAL A 176 -8.66 10.34 2.44
CA VAL A 176 -7.23 10.12 2.17
C VAL A 176 -6.46 9.94 3.48
N LYS A 177 -6.75 10.73 4.53
CA LYS A 177 -6.16 10.55 5.87
C LYS A 177 -6.48 9.18 6.46
N ALA A 178 -7.73 8.72 6.35
CA ALA A 178 -8.13 7.40 6.84
C ALA A 178 -7.40 6.27 6.10
N MET A 179 -7.18 6.43 4.80
CA MET A 179 -6.40 5.49 3.98
C MET A 179 -4.92 5.49 4.35
N LEU A 180 -4.33 6.64 4.67
CA LEU A 180 -2.92 6.78 5.04
C LEU A 180 -2.60 6.35 6.47
N LYS A 181 -3.58 6.39 7.38
CA LYS A 181 -3.43 6.08 8.81
C LYS A 181 -2.69 4.76 9.11
N PRO A 182 -2.94 3.64 8.39
CA PRO A 182 -2.27 2.37 8.67
C PRO A 182 -0.77 2.35 8.34
N PHE A 183 -0.28 3.31 7.57
CA PHE A 183 1.12 3.35 7.10
C PHE A 183 2.05 4.16 8.02
N ASN A 184 1.53 4.72 9.11
CA ASN A 184 2.31 5.50 10.09
C ASN A 184 3.08 6.70 9.49
N ILE A 185 2.49 7.31 8.46
CA ILE A 185 3.00 8.47 7.71
C ILE A 185 2.52 9.77 8.38
N GLU A 186 3.38 10.77 8.47
CA GLU A 186 2.98 12.12 8.89
C GLU A 186 2.10 12.76 7.81
N VAL A 187 0.85 13.12 8.14
CA VAL A 187 -0.07 13.72 7.17
C VAL A 187 -0.31 15.20 7.49
N MET A 188 0.18 16.05 6.61
CA MET A 188 -0.10 17.48 6.57
C MET A 188 -1.28 17.76 5.63
N VAL A 189 -2.01 18.84 5.89
CA VAL A 189 -3.21 19.21 5.13
C VAL A 189 -3.15 20.70 4.81
N ALA A 190 -3.45 21.03 3.56
CA ALA A 190 -3.77 22.36 3.09
C ALA A 190 -5.15 22.31 2.41
N ASP A 191 -6.01 23.27 2.74
CA ASP A 191 -7.40 23.39 2.29
C ASP A 191 -7.56 24.20 0.99
N GLY A 192 -6.47 24.33 0.21
CA GLY A 192 -6.49 25.05 -1.06
C GLY A 192 -5.09 25.26 -1.62
N GLY A 193 -5.01 25.66 -2.90
CA GLY A 193 -3.75 25.72 -3.63
C GLY A 193 -2.71 26.67 -3.05
N LYS A 194 -3.13 27.84 -2.54
CA LYS A 194 -2.21 28.81 -1.92
C LYS A 194 -1.53 28.25 -0.67
N ALA A 195 -2.31 27.72 0.26
CA ALA A 195 -1.80 27.08 1.47
C ALA A 195 -0.94 25.85 1.13
N GLY A 196 -1.31 25.11 0.08
CA GLY A 196 -0.55 23.97 -0.43
C GLY A 196 0.86 24.35 -0.88
N VAL A 197 0.99 25.41 -1.68
CA VAL A 197 2.31 25.92 -2.13
C VAL A 197 3.15 26.40 -0.94
N GLU A 198 2.59 27.22 -0.06
CA GLU A 198 3.30 27.72 1.12
C GLU A 198 3.80 26.58 2.02
N MET A 199 2.98 25.56 2.23
CA MET A 199 3.32 24.42 3.06
C MET A 199 4.38 23.53 2.38
N ALA A 200 4.25 23.27 1.08
CA ALA A 200 5.22 22.48 0.33
C ALA A 200 6.63 23.11 0.38
N LEU A 201 6.73 24.43 0.18
CA LEU A 201 8.00 25.17 0.24
C LEU A 201 8.63 25.15 1.64
N LYS A 202 7.80 25.28 2.68
CA LYS A 202 8.26 25.37 4.06
C LYS A 202 8.60 24.01 4.68
N LYS A 203 7.78 22.99 4.41
CA LYS A 203 7.84 21.69 5.07
C LYS A 203 8.55 20.62 4.25
N LYS A 204 8.62 20.79 2.92
CA LYS A 204 9.27 19.87 1.98
C LYS A 204 8.81 18.42 2.20
N PRO A 205 7.51 18.13 2.03
CA PRO A 205 6.99 16.78 2.16
C PRO A 205 7.65 15.82 1.18
N ASP A 206 7.61 14.54 1.50
CA ASP A 206 8.13 13.49 0.61
C ASP A 206 7.16 13.17 -0.54
N LEU A 207 5.88 13.53 -0.42
CA LEU A 207 4.84 13.37 -1.44
C LEU A 207 3.73 14.42 -1.27
N ILE A 208 3.22 14.93 -2.39
CA ILE A 208 2.01 15.76 -2.42
C ILE A 208 0.87 14.98 -3.07
N ILE A 209 -0.29 14.94 -2.42
CA ILE A 209 -1.56 14.50 -3.02
C ILE A 209 -2.37 15.77 -3.32
N LEU A 210 -2.67 16.00 -4.59
CA LEU A 210 -3.18 17.28 -5.08
C LEU A 210 -4.49 17.10 -5.85
N ASP A 211 -5.55 17.82 -5.46
CA ASP A 211 -6.69 18.04 -6.35
C ASP A 211 -6.37 19.15 -7.37
N LEU A 212 -6.92 19.01 -8.57
CA LEU A 212 -6.85 20.02 -9.61
C LEU A 212 -8.00 21.02 -9.54
N MET A 213 -9.13 20.63 -8.96
CA MET A 213 -10.35 21.42 -8.94
C MET A 213 -10.50 22.12 -7.59
N MET A 214 -9.81 23.24 -7.39
CA MET A 214 -9.87 24.05 -6.16
C MET A 214 -10.19 25.52 -6.50
N PRO A 215 -10.86 26.27 -5.60
CA PRO A 215 -11.11 27.70 -5.77
C PRO A 215 -9.82 28.52 -5.67
N ASP A 216 -9.85 29.71 -6.27
CA ASP A 216 -8.78 30.72 -6.30
C ASP A 216 -7.48 30.28 -6.99
N VAL A 217 -6.79 29.27 -6.45
CA VAL A 217 -5.57 28.69 -7.00
C VAL A 217 -5.83 27.23 -7.29
N ASP A 218 -5.98 26.91 -8.57
CA ASP A 218 -6.23 25.54 -9.03
C ASP A 218 -4.97 24.66 -8.93
N GLY A 219 -5.12 23.35 -9.06
CA GLY A 219 -3.96 22.45 -8.94
C GLY A 219 -2.97 22.54 -10.09
N PHE A 220 -3.35 23.06 -11.26
CA PHE A 220 -2.39 23.32 -12.34
C PHE A 220 -1.46 24.48 -11.96
N GLU A 221 -2.00 25.54 -11.37
CA GLU A 221 -1.22 26.65 -10.83
C GLU A 221 -0.32 26.20 -9.68
N VAL A 222 -0.79 25.30 -8.81
CA VAL A 222 0.05 24.71 -7.75
C VAL A 222 1.26 24.01 -8.38
N VAL A 223 1.04 23.13 -9.36
CA VAL A 223 2.13 22.44 -10.06
C VAL A 223 3.10 23.43 -10.70
N SER A 224 2.59 24.49 -11.34
CA SER A 224 3.45 25.53 -11.95
C SER A 224 4.31 26.24 -10.90
N LYS A 225 3.72 26.68 -9.79
CA LYS A 225 4.42 27.40 -8.72
C LYS A 225 5.47 26.52 -8.04
N LEU A 226 5.18 25.24 -7.83
CA LEU A 226 6.15 24.31 -7.22
C LEU A 226 7.35 24.06 -8.12
N LYS A 227 7.21 24.13 -9.45
CA LYS A 227 8.33 23.99 -10.39
C LYS A 227 9.31 25.16 -10.36
N GLU A 228 8.85 26.35 -9.98
CA GLU A 228 9.68 27.56 -9.91
C GLU A 228 10.72 27.49 -8.78
N ASP A 229 10.47 26.65 -7.77
CA ASP A 229 11.41 26.41 -6.66
C ASP A 229 12.20 25.10 -6.88
N ALA A 230 13.52 25.19 -6.85
CA ALA A 230 14.41 24.06 -7.16
C ALA A 230 14.28 22.86 -6.20
N ALA A 231 13.85 23.07 -4.96
CA ALA A 231 13.66 21.98 -4.00
C ALA A 231 12.26 21.39 -4.11
N ALA A 232 11.24 22.24 -4.21
CA ALA A 232 9.84 21.79 -4.33
C ALA A 232 9.55 21.14 -5.68
N SER A 233 10.25 21.52 -6.75
CA SER A 233 10.10 20.92 -8.07
C SER A 233 10.47 19.43 -8.08
N GLN A 234 11.26 18.98 -7.09
CA GLN A 234 11.67 17.58 -6.96
C GLN A 234 10.66 16.73 -6.21
N ILE A 235 9.71 17.35 -5.50
CA ILE A 235 8.72 16.62 -4.71
C ILE A 235 7.77 15.89 -5.66
N PRO A 236 7.57 14.57 -5.51
CA PRO A 236 6.61 13.84 -6.33
C PRO A 236 5.18 14.34 -6.05
N ILE A 237 4.40 14.49 -7.12
CA ILE A 237 2.99 14.90 -7.06
C ILE A 237 2.10 13.77 -7.54
N LEU A 238 1.10 13.44 -6.73
CA LEU A 238 0.01 12.54 -7.02
C LEU A 238 -1.27 13.32 -7.24
N ILE A 239 -1.82 13.24 -8.44
CA ILE A 239 -3.07 13.94 -8.75
C ILE A 239 -4.25 13.08 -8.33
N TYR A 240 -5.13 13.64 -7.51
CA TYR A 240 -6.36 13.02 -7.03
C TYR A 240 -7.53 13.95 -7.31
N THR A 241 -8.24 13.75 -8.43
CA THR A 241 -9.22 14.73 -8.93
C THR A 241 -10.49 14.10 -9.47
N ALA A 242 -11.62 14.80 -9.41
CA ALA A 242 -12.85 14.39 -10.10
C ALA A 242 -12.83 14.78 -11.59
N LYS A 243 -11.84 15.57 -12.04
CA LYS A 243 -11.73 16.03 -13.42
C LYS A 243 -11.35 14.88 -14.36
N ASN A 244 -12.05 14.80 -15.50
CA ASN A 244 -11.61 13.99 -16.63
C ASN A 244 -10.41 14.63 -17.30
N ILE A 245 -9.26 13.95 -17.26
CA ILE A 245 -7.98 14.49 -17.73
C ILE A 245 -7.86 14.29 -19.24
N THR A 246 -7.79 15.41 -19.96
CA THR A 246 -7.58 15.43 -21.41
C THR A 246 -6.08 15.35 -21.76
N SER A 247 -5.76 15.20 -23.04
CA SER A 247 -4.38 15.29 -23.52
C SER A 247 -3.77 16.67 -23.25
N GLU A 248 -4.55 17.74 -23.43
CA GLU A 248 -4.13 19.12 -23.14
C GLU A 248 -3.84 19.32 -21.65
N ASP A 249 -4.66 18.72 -20.76
CA ASP A 249 -4.40 18.75 -19.33
C ASP A 249 -3.07 18.06 -19.00
N ARG A 250 -2.76 16.91 -19.63
CA ARG A 250 -1.47 16.22 -19.45
C ARG A 250 -0.28 17.07 -19.88
N GLU A 251 -0.41 17.82 -20.97
CA GLU A 251 0.65 18.74 -21.41
C GLU A 251 0.88 19.88 -20.42
N ARG A 252 -0.19 20.41 -19.81
CA ARG A 252 -0.08 21.41 -18.73
C ARG A 252 0.53 20.81 -17.46
N LEU A 253 0.24 19.54 -17.21
CA LEU A 253 0.71 18.71 -16.10
C LEU A 253 2.07 18.03 -16.40
N GLN A 254 2.97 18.71 -17.12
CA GLN A 254 4.38 18.29 -17.18
C GLN A 254 5.04 18.47 -15.79
N GLY A 255 6.17 17.82 -15.49
CA GLY A 255 6.87 17.91 -14.18
C GLY A 255 6.93 16.58 -13.43
N ASN A 256 7.23 16.62 -12.11
CA ASN A 256 7.35 15.43 -11.25
C ASN A 256 6.00 14.80 -10.86
N ILE A 257 5.08 14.68 -11.83
CA ILE A 257 3.79 14.03 -11.64
C ILE A 257 3.96 12.54 -11.83
N GLN A 258 3.63 11.81 -10.77
CA GLN A 258 3.91 10.39 -10.68
C GLN A 258 2.72 9.55 -11.16
N SER A 259 1.51 9.99 -10.83
CA SER A 259 0.29 9.34 -11.28
C SER A 259 -0.91 10.28 -11.14
N ILE A 260 -1.98 9.94 -11.87
CA ILE A 260 -3.23 10.67 -11.95
C ILE A 260 -4.37 9.71 -11.64
N ILE A 261 -5.19 10.07 -10.66
CA ILE A 261 -6.33 9.28 -10.21
C ILE A 261 -7.60 10.09 -10.35
N GLN A 262 -8.64 9.43 -10.87
CA GLN A 262 -9.99 9.91 -10.78
C GLN A 262 -10.61 9.52 -9.44
N LYS A 263 -11.24 10.48 -8.75
CA LYS A 263 -11.89 10.27 -7.45
C LYS A 263 -12.90 9.11 -7.46
N GLY A 264 -13.58 8.89 -8.59
CA GLY A 264 -14.50 7.76 -8.79
C GLY A 264 -13.84 6.37 -8.85
N ASP A 265 -12.54 6.30 -9.15
CA ASP A 265 -11.77 5.06 -9.25
C ASP A 265 -10.97 4.76 -7.97
N PHE A 266 -11.14 5.59 -6.93
CA PHE A 266 -10.25 5.58 -5.77
C PHE A 266 -10.73 4.60 -4.69
N GLY A 267 -10.34 3.34 -4.89
CA GLY A 267 -10.39 2.30 -3.87
C GLY A 267 -9.08 2.21 -3.08
N LYS A 268 -9.14 1.67 -1.86
CA LYS A 268 -7.98 1.41 -1.00
C LYS A 268 -6.91 0.53 -1.68
N ASP A 269 -7.33 -0.35 -2.58
CA ASP A 269 -6.42 -1.25 -3.33
C ASP A 269 -5.68 -0.50 -4.46
N ARG A 270 -6.34 0.46 -5.13
CA ARG A 270 -5.70 1.37 -6.10
C ARG A 270 -4.73 2.32 -5.42
N PHE A 271 -5.05 2.82 -4.23
CA PHE A 271 -4.14 3.65 -3.45
C PHE A 271 -2.84 2.91 -3.10
N LEU A 272 -2.95 1.63 -2.72
CA LEU A 272 -1.82 0.75 -2.44
C LEU A 272 -0.93 0.51 -3.67
N GLU A 273 -1.56 0.21 -4.81
CA GLU A 273 -0.84 0.06 -6.09
C GLU A 273 -0.04 1.31 -6.46
N MET A 274 -0.52 2.49 -6.03
CA MET A 274 0.09 3.76 -6.37
C MET A 274 1.27 4.15 -5.50
N ILE A 275 1.22 3.84 -4.20
CA ILE A 275 2.42 3.89 -3.36
C ILE A 275 3.52 2.99 -3.94
N ASN A 276 3.15 1.84 -4.51
CA ASN A 276 4.09 0.95 -5.18
C ASN A 276 4.59 1.51 -6.53
N ASN A 277 3.74 2.16 -7.32
CA ASN A 277 4.14 2.71 -8.62
C ASN A 277 4.99 3.99 -8.52
N LEU A 278 4.90 4.74 -7.41
CA LEU A 278 5.85 5.80 -7.06
C LEU A 278 7.30 5.29 -7.02
N GLN A 279 7.49 3.97 -6.88
CA GLN A 279 8.81 3.36 -6.80
C GLN A 279 9.49 3.14 -8.15
N THR A 280 8.73 3.11 -9.26
CA THR A 280 9.22 2.69 -10.60
C THR A 280 9.66 3.87 -11.46
N SER A 281 8.98 5.03 -11.36
CA SER A 281 9.23 6.19 -12.23
C SER A 281 10.48 7.01 -11.90
N GLN A 282 11.18 6.72 -10.79
CA GLN A 282 12.48 7.34 -10.45
C GLN A 282 13.69 6.53 -10.98
N ALA A 283 13.46 5.50 -11.80
CA ALA A 283 14.52 4.65 -12.36
C ALA A 283 14.65 4.76 -13.90
N ALA A 284 14.00 5.77 -14.51
CA ALA A 284 14.11 6.08 -15.94
C ALA A 284 14.79 7.43 -16.15
#